data_AF-A0A9L0IZU0-F1
#
_entry.id   AF-A0A9L0IZU0-F1
#
_cell.length_a   1.000
_cell.length_b   1.000
_cell.length_c   1.000
_cell.angle_alpha   90.00
_cell.angle_beta   90.00
_cell.angle_gamma   90.00
#
_symmetry.space_group_name_H-M   'P 1'
#
loop_
_entity.id
_entity.type
_entity.pdbx_description
1 polymer ?
#
loop_
_entity_poly.entity_id
_entity_poly.type
_entity_poly.pdbx_seq_one_letter_code
_entity_poly.pdbx_strand_id
1 'polypeptide(L)'
;MLVRKGDSSAEMSVYASLFKENNITGKRLLLLEEEDLKDMGIVSKGHIIHLKLAIEKLTYDYLNLFHFPPLIKDSGGEPEENEEKIVNLELVFGFHLKPGTGPQDCKWKMYMEMDGDEVAITYIKDVTFNTNL
;
A
#
# COMPACT_ATOMS: atom_id res chain seq x y z
N MET A 1 10.11 18.49 -22.90
CA MET A 1 11.26 17.62 -22.55
C MET A 1 10.69 16.30 -22.08
N LEU A 2 10.71 15.27 -22.94
CA LEU A 2 10.23 13.93 -22.59
C LEU A 2 11.24 13.31 -21.64
N VAL A 3 10.89 13.23 -20.35
CA VAL A 3 11.71 12.54 -19.35
C VAL A 3 11.75 11.07 -19.76
N ARG A 4 12.95 10.61 -20.14
CA ARG A 4 13.22 9.18 -20.32
C ARG A 4 12.94 8.52 -18.98
N LYS A 5 12.00 7.57 -18.99
CA LYS A 5 11.76 6.62 -17.90
C LYS A 5 13.00 5.72 -17.78
N GLY A 6 14.07 6.25 -17.20
CA GLY A 6 15.21 5.46 -16.76
C GLY A 6 14.74 4.56 -15.63
N ASP A 7 15.25 3.33 -15.60
CA ASP A 7 14.95 2.36 -14.56
C ASP A 7 15.31 2.91 -13.17
N SER A 8 14.31 3.43 -12.47
CA SER A 8 14.42 3.86 -11.06
C SER A 8 15.04 2.77 -10.16
N SER A 9 14.89 1.50 -10.56
CA SER A 9 15.51 0.34 -9.91
C SER A 9 17.04 0.42 -9.83
N ALA A 10 17.71 0.90 -10.89
CA ALA A 10 19.17 1.01 -10.91
C ALA A 10 19.66 2.07 -9.91
N GLU A 11 18.94 3.19 -9.79
CA GLU A 11 19.27 4.26 -8.84
C GLU A 11 19.07 3.81 -7.38
N MET A 12 18.12 2.92 -7.10
CA MET A 12 17.87 2.41 -5.75
C MET A 12 18.84 1.30 -5.33
N SER A 13 19.46 0.61 -6.28
CA SER A 13 20.38 -0.51 -6.02
C SER A 13 21.58 -0.13 -5.15
N VAL A 14 21.95 1.15 -5.14
CA VAL A 14 23.04 1.71 -4.32
C VAL A 14 22.82 1.51 -2.82
N TYR A 15 21.56 1.35 -2.39
CA TYR A 15 21.23 1.16 -0.99
C TYR A 15 21.30 -0.29 -0.54
N ALA A 16 21.41 -1.26 -1.47
CA ALA A 16 21.35 -2.69 -1.14
C ALA A 16 22.37 -3.12 -0.07
N SER A 17 23.58 -2.54 -0.08
CA SER A 17 24.58 -2.81 0.96
C SER A 17 24.14 -2.32 2.34
N LEU A 18 23.49 -1.15 2.43
CA LEU A 18 22.99 -0.61 3.69
C LEU A 18 21.95 -1.53 4.33
N PHE A 19 20.99 -2.04 3.55
CA PHE A 19 20.00 -3.00 4.05
C PHE A 19 20.69 -4.26 4.59
N LYS A 20 21.70 -4.76 3.88
CA LYS A 20 22.47 -5.94 4.32
C LYS A 20 23.28 -5.67 5.60
N GLU A 21 24.00 -4.56 5.65
CA GLU A 21 24.84 -4.15 6.79
C GLU A 21 24.00 -3.89 8.06
N ASN A 22 22.78 -3.36 7.90
CA ASN A 22 21.82 -3.16 8.99
C ASN A 22 20.96 -4.40 9.29
N ASN A 23 21.27 -5.55 8.68
CA ASN A 23 20.57 -6.83 8.87
C ASN A 23 19.06 -6.75 8.55
N ILE A 24 18.66 -5.91 7.60
CA ILE A 24 17.29 -5.81 7.13
C ILE A 24 17.01 -6.93 6.14
N THR A 25 16.31 -7.96 6.60
CA THR A 25 15.95 -9.14 5.80
C THR A 25 14.50 -9.56 6.02
N GLY A 26 13.85 -10.09 4.99
CA GLY A 26 12.50 -10.66 5.08
C GLY A 26 11.49 -9.68 5.69
N LYS A 27 10.77 -10.11 6.74
CA LYS A 27 9.74 -9.30 7.40
C LYS A 27 10.25 -7.96 7.96
N ARG A 28 11.54 -7.85 8.35
CA ARG A 28 12.11 -6.59 8.85
C ARG A 28 12.08 -5.48 7.81
N LEU A 29 12.17 -5.82 6.52
CA LEU A 29 12.03 -4.85 5.42
C LEU A 29 10.65 -4.18 5.43
N LEU A 30 9.61 -4.96 5.73
CA LEU A 30 8.22 -4.51 5.72
C LEU A 30 7.88 -3.60 6.91
N LEU A 31 8.72 -3.57 7.95
CA LEU A 31 8.52 -2.81 9.18
C LEU A 31 9.31 -1.49 9.22
N LEU A 32 10.11 -1.20 8.21
CA LEU A 32 10.96 0.00 8.22
C LEU A 32 10.12 1.26 8.20
N GLU A 33 10.36 2.13 9.18
CA GLU A 33 9.83 3.48 9.25
C GLU A 33 10.71 4.47 8.47
N GLU A 34 10.22 5.69 8.28
CA GLU A 34 11.02 6.72 7.60
C GLU A 34 12.27 7.07 8.42
N GLU A 35 12.14 7.09 9.74
CA GLU A 35 13.21 7.33 10.70
C GLU A 35 14.31 6.27 10.57
N ASP A 36 13.96 4.98 10.46
CA ASP A 36 14.94 3.91 10.26
C ASP A 36 15.75 4.11 8.97
N LEU A 37 15.10 4.55 7.88
CA LEU A 37 15.79 4.83 6.62
C LEU A 37 16.79 5.99 6.78
N LYS A 38 16.41 7.03 7.51
CA LYS A 38 17.30 8.16 7.83
C LYS A 38 18.48 7.72 8.68
N ASP A 39 18.24 6.90 9.70
CA ASP A 39 19.26 6.38 10.61
C ASP A 39 20.26 5.46 9.89
N MET A 40 19.81 4.74 8.87
CA MET A 40 20.69 3.97 7.96
C MET A 40 21.49 4.85 6.98
N GLY A 41 21.25 6.16 6.93
CA GLY A 41 21.95 7.12 6.06
C GLY A 41 21.21 7.46 4.76
N ILE A 42 19.96 7.03 4.58
CA ILE A 42 19.13 7.36 3.42
C ILE A 42 18.35 8.65 3.72
N VAL A 43 18.94 9.80 3.43
CA VAL A 43 18.38 11.12 3.78
C VAL A 43 17.65 11.83 2.63
N SER A 44 17.81 11.35 1.39
CA SER A 44 17.12 11.93 0.23
C SER A 44 15.61 11.68 0.31
N LYS A 45 14.82 12.74 0.43
CA LYS A 45 13.34 12.64 0.49
C LYS A 45 12.75 11.86 -0.68
N GLY A 46 13.25 12.09 -1.89
CA GLY A 46 12.77 11.38 -3.09
C GLY A 46 13.04 9.87 -3.01
N HIS A 47 14.22 9.49 -2.50
CA HIS A 47 14.58 8.08 -2.38
C HIS A 47 13.82 7.39 -1.24
N ILE A 48 13.63 8.07 -0.11
CA ILE A 48 12.79 7.60 0.99
C ILE A 48 11.38 7.30 0.47
N ILE A 49 10.75 8.25 -0.23
CA ILE A 49 9.41 8.07 -0.81
C ILE A 49 9.38 6.86 -1.75
N HIS A 50 10.36 6.75 -2.64
CA HIS A 50 10.39 5.66 -3.61
C HIS A 50 10.58 4.28 -2.96
N LEU A 51 11.46 4.17 -1.95
CA LEU A 51 11.66 2.94 -1.18
C LEU A 51 10.41 2.58 -0.37
N LYS A 52 9.77 3.56 0.28
CA LYS A 52 8.53 3.34 1.04
C LYS A 52 7.40 2.81 0.15
N LEU A 53 7.19 3.42 -1.03
CA LEU A 53 6.20 2.94 -2.00
C LEU A 53 6.50 1.52 -2.49
N ALA A 54 7.79 1.20 -2.72
CA ALA A 54 8.19 -0.14 -3.12
C ALA A 54 7.95 -1.18 -2.01
N ILE A 55 8.25 -0.83 -0.75
CA ILE A 55 7.98 -1.67 0.42
C ILE A 55 6.48 -1.86 0.62
N GLU A 56 5.68 -0.80 0.51
CA GLU A 56 4.21 -0.85 0.61
C GLU A 56 3.61 -1.79 -0.45
N LYS A 57 4.06 -1.66 -1.71
CA LYS A 57 3.65 -2.58 -2.78
C LYS A 57 4.03 -4.03 -2.45
N LEU A 58 5.24 -4.26 -1.93
CA LEU A 58 5.68 -5.60 -1.54
C LEU A 58 4.85 -6.16 -0.38
N THR A 59 4.46 -5.33 0.59
CA THR A 59 3.55 -5.71 1.68
C THR A 59 2.18 -6.12 1.12
N TYR A 60 1.63 -5.34 0.19
CA TYR A 60 0.37 -5.67 -0.48
C TYR A 60 0.46 -6.99 -1.25
N ASP A 61 1.52 -7.17 -2.03
CA ASP A 61 1.77 -8.42 -2.76
C ASP A 61 1.92 -9.62 -1.79
N TYR A 62 2.59 -9.43 -0.65
CA TYR A 62 2.72 -10.44 0.39
C TYR A 62 1.39 -10.80 1.05
N LEU A 63 0.53 -9.81 1.33
CA LEU A 63 -0.79 -10.04 1.90
C LEU A 63 -1.70 -10.81 0.93
N ASN A 64 -1.64 -10.48 -0.36
CA ASN A 64 -2.38 -11.20 -1.39
C ASN A 64 -2.00 -12.68 -1.49
N LEU A 65 -0.78 -13.07 -1.09
CA LEU A 65 -0.37 -14.48 -1.09
C LEU A 65 -1.13 -15.32 -0.05
N PHE A 66 -1.65 -14.73 1.03
CA PHE A 66 -2.51 -15.46 1.98
C PHE A 66 -3.86 -15.83 1.38
N HIS A 67 -4.28 -15.13 0.33
CA HIS A 67 -5.50 -15.39 -0.42
C HIS A 67 -5.21 -16.08 -1.76
N PHE A 68 -4.00 -16.60 -1.94
CA PHE A 68 -3.65 -17.32 -3.14
C PHE A 68 -4.39 -18.66 -3.18
N PRO A 69 -5.12 -18.98 -4.27
CA PRO A 69 -5.80 -20.26 -4.39
C PRO A 69 -4.79 -21.41 -4.22
N PRO A 70 -5.10 -22.47 -3.44
CA PRO A 70 -4.18 -23.56 -3.23
C PRO A 70 -3.66 -24.11 -4.57
N LEU A 71 -2.33 -24.18 -4.69
CA LEU A 71 -1.62 -24.62 -5.90
C LEU A 71 -1.81 -26.11 -6.20
N ILE A 72 -2.39 -26.85 -5.27
CA ILE A 72 -2.67 -28.28 -5.39
C ILE A 72 -4.06 -28.41 -6.00
N LYS A 73 -4.10 -28.79 -7.29
CA LYS A 73 -5.30 -29.40 -7.86
C LYS A 73 -5.44 -30.78 -7.24
N ASP A 74 -6.04 -30.87 -6.07
CA ASP A 74 -6.42 -32.17 -5.54
C ASP A 74 -7.55 -32.72 -6.42
N SER A 75 -7.19 -33.75 -7.16
CA SER A 75 -8.14 -34.59 -7.87
C SER A 75 -8.77 -35.51 -6.83
N GLY A 76 -9.78 -35.00 -6.10
CA GLY A 76 -10.67 -35.86 -5.30
C GLY A 76 -10.88 -35.53 -3.82
N GLY A 77 -10.58 -34.32 -3.36
CA GLY A 77 -11.10 -33.84 -2.07
C GLY A 77 -12.46 -33.20 -2.30
N GLU A 78 -13.50 -33.63 -1.58
CA GLU A 78 -14.75 -32.88 -1.50
C GLU A 78 -14.44 -31.42 -1.13
N PRO A 79 -15.15 -30.43 -1.71
CA PRO A 79 -14.92 -29.04 -1.34
C PRO A 79 -15.10 -28.94 0.17
N GLU A 80 -14.01 -28.65 0.90
CA GLU A 80 -14.12 -28.16 2.27
C GLU A 80 -15.21 -27.09 2.22
N GLU A 81 -16.28 -27.31 2.99
CA GLU A 81 -17.42 -26.39 3.04
C GLU A 81 -16.83 -24.98 3.10
N ASN A 82 -17.18 -24.14 2.13
CA ASN A 82 -16.90 -22.70 2.21
C ASN A 82 -17.55 -22.23 3.50
N GLU A 83 -16.80 -22.25 4.61
CA GLU A 83 -17.22 -21.61 5.83
C GLU A 83 -17.41 -20.15 5.46
N GLU A 84 -18.67 -19.73 5.34
CA GLU A 84 -19.03 -18.36 5.06
C GLU A 84 -18.51 -17.50 6.21
N LYS A 85 -17.30 -16.98 6.03
CA LYS A 85 -16.65 -16.15 7.01
C LYS A 85 -17.21 -14.74 6.90
N ILE A 86 -17.99 -14.36 7.90
CA ILE A 86 -18.41 -12.96 8.08
C ILE A 86 -17.17 -12.17 8.49
N VAL A 87 -16.88 -11.10 7.74
CA VAL A 87 -15.83 -10.14 8.05
C VAL A 87 -16.44 -8.76 8.20
N ASN A 88 -15.85 -7.94 9.08
CA ASN A 88 -16.29 -6.57 9.31
C ASN A 88 -15.36 -5.60 8.58
N LEU A 89 -15.97 -4.71 7.80
CA LEU A 89 -15.30 -3.61 7.12
C LEU A 89 -15.95 -2.31 7.55
N GLU A 90 -15.14 -1.39 8.07
CA GLU A 90 -15.58 -0.04 8.42
C GLU A 90 -15.03 0.96 7.42
N LEU A 91 -15.92 1.79 6.88
CA LEU A 91 -15.58 2.86 5.93
C LEU A 91 -16.01 4.19 6.52
N VAL A 92 -15.03 5.05 6.81
CA VAL A 92 -15.28 6.37 7.38
C VAL A 92 -15.06 7.40 6.29
N PHE A 93 -16.12 8.12 5.91
CA PHE A 93 -16.06 9.19 4.92
C PHE A 93 -16.05 10.54 5.60
N GLY A 94 -15.04 11.35 5.30
CA GLY A 94 -14.90 12.69 5.83
C GLY A 94 -14.70 13.72 4.73
N PHE A 95 -15.01 14.97 5.05
CA PHE A 95 -14.71 16.09 4.18
C PHE A 95 -14.34 17.34 4.96
N HIS A 96 -13.49 18.15 4.35
CA HIS A 96 -13.19 19.50 4.79
C HIS A 96 -13.69 20.47 3.73
N LEU A 97 -14.42 21.51 4.14
CA LEU A 97 -14.82 22.61 3.28
C LEU A 97 -14.34 23.93 3.90
N LYS A 98 -13.53 24.67 3.15
CA LYS A 98 -13.20 26.06 3.46
C LYS A 98 -14.00 26.95 2.52
N PRO A 99 -15.01 27.68 3.04
CA PRO A 99 -15.81 28.58 2.23
C PRO A 99 -14.93 29.73 1.71
N GLY A 100 -15.03 30.00 0.42
CA GLY A 100 -14.41 31.15 -0.23
C GLY A 100 -15.40 32.28 -0.45
N THR A 101 -14.93 33.36 -1.07
CA THR A 101 -15.76 34.48 -1.53
C THR A 101 -16.60 34.16 -2.77
N GLY A 102 -16.34 33.01 -3.41
CA GLY A 102 -17.12 32.48 -4.53
C GLY A 102 -16.71 31.04 -4.88
N PRO A 103 -17.37 30.39 -5.87
CA PRO A 103 -17.13 28.99 -6.22
C PRO A 103 -15.67 28.69 -6.61
N GLN A 104 -14.97 29.67 -7.19
CA GLN A 104 -13.58 29.55 -7.63
C GLN A 104 -12.57 29.56 -6.47
N ASP A 105 -12.97 30.08 -5.31
CA ASP A 105 -12.11 30.24 -4.13
C ASP A 105 -12.47 29.26 -3.00
N CYS A 106 -13.51 28.45 -3.19
CA CYS A 106 -13.87 27.38 -2.26
C CYS A 106 -12.85 26.24 -2.37
N LYS A 107 -12.28 25.84 -1.22
CA LYS A 107 -11.40 24.68 -1.14
C LYS A 107 -12.13 23.56 -0.42
N TRP A 108 -12.18 22.39 -1.04
CA TRP A 108 -12.72 21.21 -0.39
C TRP A 108 -11.75 20.03 -0.54
N LYS A 109 -11.77 19.13 0.44
CA LYS A 109 -11.04 17.87 0.41
C LYS A 109 -11.96 16.80 0.97
N MET A 110 -12.22 15.75 0.21
CA MET A 110 -12.84 14.53 0.71
C MET A 110 -11.75 13.51 1.05
N TYR A 111 -11.99 12.67 2.04
CA TYR A 111 -11.12 11.56 2.40
C TYR A 111 -11.97 10.37 2.84
N MET A 112 -11.38 9.18 2.73
CA MET A 112 -11.95 7.93 3.21
C MET A 112 -10.89 7.21 4.01
N GLU A 113 -11.25 6.76 5.20
CA GLU A 113 -10.44 5.88 6.05
C GLU A 113 -11.08 4.49 6.06
N MET A 114 -10.24 3.46 6.04
CA MET A 114 -10.66 2.06 6.09
C MET A 114 -10.18 1.45 7.39
N ASP A 115 -11.07 0.78 8.10
CA ASP A 115 -10.79 0.07 9.36
C ASP A 115 -11.55 -1.27 9.40
N GLY A 116 -11.33 -2.07 10.44
CA GLY A 116 -11.97 -3.38 10.64
C GLY A 116 -11.00 -4.54 10.50
N ASP A 117 -11.51 -5.70 10.07
CA ASP A 117 -10.70 -6.92 9.96
C ASP A 117 -9.60 -6.74 8.91
N GLU A 118 -8.35 -7.08 9.23
CA GLU A 118 -7.20 -6.94 8.31
C GLU A 118 -7.44 -7.62 6.95
N VAL A 119 -8.15 -8.75 6.97
CA VAL A 119 -8.51 -9.51 5.76
C VAL A 119 -9.58 -8.77 4.94
N ALA A 120 -10.50 -8.04 5.57
CA ALA A 120 -11.57 -7.33 4.88
C ALA A 120 -11.05 -6.25 3.93
N ILE A 121 -9.96 -5.56 4.32
CA ILE A 121 -9.29 -4.52 3.54
C ILE A 121 -8.79 -5.08 2.19
N THR A 122 -8.33 -6.33 2.16
CA THR A 122 -7.78 -6.95 0.94
C THR A 122 -8.84 -7.25 -0.12
N TYR A 123 -10.13 -7.30 0.24
CA TYR A 123 -11.21 -7.52 -0.72
C TYR A 123 -11.58 -6.25 -1.51
N ILE A 124 -11.13 -5.07 -1.11
CA ILE A 124 -11.37 -3.84 -1.85
C ILE A 124 -10.25 -3.65 -2.89
N LYS A 125 -10.63 -3.76 -4.16
CA LYS A 125 -9.70 -3.64 -5.28
C LYS A 125 -9.46 -2.20 -5.74
N ASP A 126 -10.50 -1.37 -5.73
CA ASP A 126 -10.45 0.02 -6.18
C ASP A 126 -11.57 0.86 -5.55
N VAL A 127 -11.36 2.18 -5.44
CA VAL A 127 -12.32 3.14 -4.87
C VAL A 127 -12.47 4.32 -5.81
N THR A 128 -13.68 4.50 -6.34
CA THR A 128 -13.99 5.57 -7.30
C THR A 128 -15.04 6.52 -6.74
N PHE A 129 -14.69 7.81 -6.66
CA PHE A 129 -15.65 8.86 -6.33
C PHE A 129 -16.28 9.40 -7.61
N ASN A 130 -17.60 9.24 -7.75
CA ASN A 130 -18.36 9.73 -8.89
C ASN A 130 -19.15 10.98 -8.50
N THR A 131 -19.11 12.01 -9.34
CA THR A 131 -20.04 13.13 -9.26
C THR A 131 -21.31 12.78 -10.01
N ASN A 132 -22.47 12.90 -9.37
CA ASN A 132 -23.75 12.84 -10.06
C ASN A 132 -23.97 14.16 -10.81
N LEU A 133 -23.40 14.26 -12.01
CA LEU A 133 -23.72 15.33 -12.96
C LEU A 133 -24.84 14.87 -13.90
#